data_AF-A0A1X9XPI3-F1
#
_entry.id   AF-A0A1X9XPI3-F1
#
_cell.length_a   1.000
_cell.length_b   1.000
_cell.length_c   1.000
_cell.angle_alpha   90.00
_cell.angle_beta   90.00
_cell.angle_gamma   90.00
#
_symmetry.space_group_name_H-M   'P 1'
#
loop_
_entity.id
_entity.type
_entity.pdbx_description
1 polymer ?
#
loop_
_entity_poly.entity_id
_entity_poly.type
_entity_poly.pdbx_seq_one_letter_code
_entity_poly.pdbx_strand_id
1 'polypeptide(L)'
;NVKETGLDGKAIPEADLVKFIQTVKRPRSIIIMVKAGKPVDEMIEQLLPHLEAGDAILECGNSLYTDTQRRFDYLQPKGIGYL
;
A
#
# COMPACT_ATOMS: atom_id res chain seq x y z
N ASN A 1 -23.88 -5.57 9.05
CA ASN A 1 -24.55 -4.68 8.08
C ASN A 1 -23.55 -3.73 7.43
N VAL A 2 -22.61 -4.28 6.66
CA VAL A 2 -21.78 -3.47 5.74
C VAL A 2 -22.52 -3.57 4.41
N LYS A 3 -23.12 -2.46 4.00
CA LYS A 3 -23.93 -2.38 2.78
C LYS A 3 -23.08 -2.79 1.58
N GLU A 4 -23.62 -3.75 0.82
CA GLU A 4 -23.21 -4.16 -0.51
C GLU A 4 -23.42 -3.01 -1.52
N THR A 5 -22.69 -1.90 -1.36
CA THR A 5 -22.74 -0.78 -2.31
C THR A 5 -21.33 -0.32 -2.61
N GLY A 6 -20.69 -1.01 -3.54
CA GLY A 6 -19.41 -0.67 -4.17
C GLY A 6 -19.07 -1.66 -5.29
N LEU A 7 -18.30 -1.21 -6.30
CA LEU A 7 -17.67 -1.97 -7.41
C LEU A 7 -18.40 -3.23 -7.95
N ASP A 8 -19.73 -3.29 -7.91
CA ASP A 8 -20.57 -4.41 -8.37
C ASP A 8 -20.12 -5.79 -7.89
N GLY A 9 -19.72 -5.90 -6.61
CA GLY A 9 -19.23 -7.16 -6.02
C GLY A 9 -17.84 -7.58 -6.49
N LYS A 10 -17.14 -6.73 -7.26
CA LYS A 10 -15.75 -6.95 -7.67
C LYS A 10 -14.73 -6.52 -6.62
N ALA A 11 -15.18 -5.79 -5.60
CA ALA A 11 -14.37 -5.46 -4.43
C ALA A 11 -14.65 -6.45 -3.30
N ILE A 12 -13.58 -7.03 -2.77
CA ILE A 12 -13.65 -7.91 -1.61
C ILE A 12 -13.10 -7.12 -0.42
N PRO A 13 -13.94 -6.73 0.57
CA PRO A 13 -13.46 -6.08 1.77
C PRO A 13 -12.75 -7.09 2.67
N GLU A 14 -11.63 -6.69 3.25
CA GLU A 14 -10.91 -7.46 4.26
C GLU A 14 -10.46 -6.50 5.37
N ALA A 15 -10.71 -6.88 6.62
CA ALA A 15 -10.42 -6.04 7.79
C ALA A 15 -9.02 -6.32 8.35
N ASP A 16 -8.49 -7.52 8.09
CA ASP A 16 -7.14 -7.91 8.50
C ASP A 16 -6.12 -7.60 7.41
N LEU A 17 -5.11 -6.79 7.72
CA LEU A 17 -4.10 -6.36 6.75
C LEU A 17 -3.33 -7.53 6.13
N VAL A 18 -2.99 -8.55 6.94
CA VAL A 18 -2.19 -9.69 6.46
C VAL A 18 -3.02 -10.52 5.50
N LYS A 19 -4.28 -10.81 5.83
CA LYS A 19 -5.21 -11.48 4.92
C LYS A 19 -5.41 -10.68 3.64
N PHE A 20 -5.56 -9.36 3.75
CA PHE A 20 -5.68 -8.50 2.57
C PHE A 20 -4.48 -8.69 1.63
N ILE A 21 -3.25 -8.57 2.12
CA ILE A 21 -2.02 -8.71 1.31
C ILE A 21 -1.93 -10.11 0.67
N GLN A 22 -2.39 -11.16 1.35
CA GLN A 22 -2.42 -12.52 0.81
C GLN A 22 -3.41 -12.71 -0.34
N THR A 23 -4.46 -11.88 -0.43
CA THR A 23 -5.43 -11.93 -1.54
C THR A 23 -4.92 -11.26 -2.82
N VAL A 24 -3.88 -10.41 -2.71
CA VAL A 24 -3.32 -9.67 -3.85
C VAL A 24 -2.38 -10.57 -4.64
N LYS A 25 -2.58 -10.63 -5.96
CA LYS A 25 -1.72 -11.39 -6.87
C LYS A 25 -0.32 -10.77 -6.92
N ARG A 26 0.70 -11.62 -6.99
CA ARG A 26 2.09 -11.23 -7.20
C ARG A 26 2.37 -10.89 -8.68
N PRO A 27 3.29 -9.96 -8.99
CA PRO A 27 3.84 -8.97 -8.05
C PRO A 27 2.73 -8.04 -7.55
N ARG A 28 2.72 -7.76 -6.25
CA ARG A 28 1.65 -7.02 -5.58
C ARG A 28 1.78 -5.54 -5.90
N SER A 29 0.65 -4.92 -6.22
CA SER A 29 0.53 -3.47 -6.32
C SER A 29 -0.48 -3.00 -5.28
N ILE A 30 0.00 -2.31 -4.25
CA ILE A 30 -0.82 -1.86 -3.12
C ILE A 30 -1.01 -0.35 -3.20
N ILE A 31 -2.24 0.11 -3.42
CA ILE A 31 -2.58 1.53 -3.36
C ILE A 31 -2.86 1.91 -1.90
N ILE A 32 -2.18 2.94 -1.41
CA ILE A 32 -2.44 3.54 -0.08
C ILE A 32 -3.10 4.92 -0.23
N MET A 33 -4.17 5.13 0.53
CA MET A 33 -4.98 6.36 0.55
C MET A 33 -5.19 6.81 2.00
N VAL A 34 -4.11 7.26 2.63
CA VAL A 34 -4.13 7.75 4.03
C VAL A 34 -3.72 9.22 4.09
N LYS A 35 -3.86 9.84 5.27
CA LYS A 35 -3.42 11.22 5.48
C LYS A 35 -1.90 11.33 5.22
N ALA A 36 -1.51 12.32 4.41
CA ALA A 36 -0.12 12.58 4.07
C ALA A 36 0.76 12.83 5.30
N GLY A 37 2.07 12.56 5.15
CA GLY A 37 3.06 12.65 6.22
C GLY A 37 3.19 11.33 7.01
N LYS A 38 3.30 11.43 8.34
CA LYS A 38 3.60 10.29 9.23
C LYS A 38 2.70 9.04 9.05
N PRO A 39 1.38 9.15 8.83
CA PRO A 39 0.53 7.97 8.65
C PRO A 39 0.90 7.12 7.42
N VAL A 40 1.44 7.73 6.36
CA VAL A 40 1.96 6.98 5.21
C VAL A 40 3.19 6.17 5.63
N ASP A 41 4.10 6.76 6.39
CA ASP A 41 5.31 6.09 6.87
C ASP A 41 4.95 4.91 7.79
N GLU A 42 3.99 5.10 8.71
CA GLU A 42 3.48 4.03 9.57
C GLU A 42 2.78 2.90 8.79
N MET A 43 2.12 3.22 7.68
CA MET A 43 1.51 2.22 6.81
C MET A 43 2.57 1.44 6.03
N ILE A 44 3.61 2.11 5.53
CA ILE A 44 4.74 1.46 4.84
C ILE A 44 5.40 0.43 5.76
N GLU A 45 5.68 0.79 7.00
CA GLU A 45 6.29 -0.13 7.98
C GLU A 45 5.40 -1.33 8.32
N GLN A 46 4.08 -1.18 8.30
CA GLN A 46 3.15 -2.30 8.47
C GLN A 46 3.09 -3.21 7.25
N LEU A 47 3.27 -2.68 6.04
CA LEU A 47 3.26 -3.46 4.80
C LEU A 47 4.56 -4.25 4.60
N LEU A 48 5.71 -3.63 4.90
CA LEU A 48 7.03 -4.16 4.59
C LEU A 48 7.28 -5.63 5.01
N PRO A 49 6.88 -6.10 6.20
CA PRO A 49 7.06 -7.50 6.61
C PRO A 49 6.31 -8.52 5.76
N HIS A 50 5.37 -8.09 4.92
CA HIS A 50 4.47 -8.93 4.14
C HIS A 50 4.66 -8.79 2.62
N LEU A 51 5.54 -7.90 2.20
CA LEU A 51 5.92 -7.71 0.80
C LEU A 51 7.21 -8.46 0.48
N GLU A 52 7.41 -8.75 -0.80
CA GLU A 52 8.65 -9.32 -1.32
C GLU A 52 9.21 -8.48 -2.47
N ALA A 53 10.47 -8.71 -2.82
CA ALA A 53 11.12 -7.98 -3.89
C ALA A 53 10.34 -8.12 -5.21
N GLY A 54 10.06 -6.99 -5.87
CA GLY A 54 9.21 -6.89 -7.06
C GLY A 54 7.79 -6.37 -6.77
N ASP A 55 7.35 -6.36 -5.50
CA ASP A 55 6.09 -5.71 -5.10
C ASP A 55 6.23 -4.18 -5.13
N ALA A 56 5.11 -3.47 -5.19
CA ALA A 56 5.06 -2.01 -5.26
C ALA A 56 3.98 -1.41 -4.35
N ILE A 57 4.31 -0.26 -3.76
CA ILE A 57 3.38 0.61 -3.02
C ILE A 57 3.12 1.85 -3.89
N LEU A 58 1.86 2.18 -4.11
CA LEU A 58 1.42 3.36 -4.85
C LEU A 58 0.73 4.31 -3.86
N GLU A 59 1.35 5.45 -3.58
CA GLU A 59 0.78 6.47 -2.70
C GLU A 59 0.04 7.51 -3.53
N CYS A 60 -1.28 7.38 -3.62
CA CYS A 60 -2.12 8.29 -4.36
C CYS A 60 -2.66 9.45 -3.50
N GLY A 61 -1.91 9.82 -2.46
CA GLY A 61 -2.24 10.93 -1.55
C GLY A 61 -1.68 12.27 -2.01
N ASN A 62 -1.81 13.28 -1.13
CA ASN A 62 -1.31 14.65 -1.37
C ASN A 62 0.01 14.90 -0.62
N SER A 63 0.93 13.93 -0.63
CA SER A 63 2.27 14.11 -0.04
C SER A 63 3.11 15.10 -0.85
N LEU A 64 4.05 15.78 -0.18
CA LEU A 64 5.03 16.63 -0.86
C LEU A 64 6.03 15.74 -1.61
N TYR A 65 6.48 16.16 -2.79
CA TYR A 65 7.40 15.37 -3.62
C TYR A 65 8.68 14.93 -2.90
N THR A 66 9.17 15.71 -1.93
CA THR A 66 10.34 15.36 -1.11
C THR A 66 10.09 14.17 -0.19
N ASP A 67 8.86 14.01 0.31
CA ASP A 67 8.47 12.83 1.08
C ASP A 67 8.42 11.58 0.17
N THR A 68 7.85 11.74 -1.03
CA THR A 68 7.83 10.68 -2.05
C THR A 68 9.25 10.23 -2.40
N GLN A 69 10.17 11.16 -2.67
CA GLN A 69 11.57 10.82 -2.96
C GLN A 69 12.26 10.10 -1.79
N ARG A 70 12.09 10.60 -0.56
CA ARG A 70 12.65 9.96 0.64
C ARG A 70 12.15 8.52 0.82
N ARG A 71 10.86 8.26 0.55
CA ARG A 71 10.26 6.92 0.63
C ARG A 71 10.74 6.02 -0.49
N PHE A 72 10.85 6.55 -1.69
CA PHE A 72 11.45 5.85 -2.83
C PHE A 72 12.87 5.37 -2.49
N ASP A 73 13.73 6.28 -2.01
CA ASP A 73 15.13 5.96 -1.66
C ASP A 73 15.20 4.93 -0.51
N TYR A 74 14.26 4.97 0.43
CA TYR A 74 14.17 4.01 1.53
C TYR A 74 13.75 2.60 1.08
N LEU A 75 12.87 2.50 0.09
CA LEU A 75 12.28 1.24 -0.38
C LEU A 75 13.06 0.58 -1.51
N GLN A 76 13.76 1.37 -2.34
CA GLN A 76 14.59 0.88 -3.44
C GLN A 76 15.57 -0.25 -3.03
N PRO A 77 16.39 -0.12 -1.96
CA PRO A 77 17.31 -1.18 -1.57
C PRO A 77 16.60 -2.44 -1.03
N LYS A 78 15.31 -2.37 -0.70
CA LYS A 78 14.49 -3.52 -0.28
C LYS A 78 13.86 -4.26 -1.47
N GLY A 79 14.08 -3.76 -2.70
CA GLY A 79 13.45 -4.29 -3.91
C GLY A 79 11.96 -3.98 -4.00
N ILE A 80 11.47 -3.00 -3.24
CA ILE A 80 10.07 -2.58 -3.25
C ILE A 80 9.93 -1.33 -4.12
N GLY A 81 9.05 -1.39 -5.13
CA GLY A 81 8.69 -0.23 -5.94
C GLY A 81 7.88 0.79 -5.13
N TYR A 82 8.10 2.07 -5.37
CA TYR A 82 7.31 3.15 -4.78
C TYR A 82 6.94 4.15 -5.85
N LEU A 83 5.64 4.47 -5.95
CA LEU A 83 5.08 5.44 -6.90
C LEU A 83 4.28 6.49 -6.15
#